data_AF-A0A3R9ZYN5-F1
#
_entry.id   AF-A0A3R9ZYN5-F1
#
_cell.length_a   1.000
_cell.length_b   1.000
_cell.length_c   1.000
_cell.angle_alpha   90.00
_cell.angle_beta   90.00
_cell.angle_gamma   90.00
#
_symmetry.space_group_name_H-M   'P 1'
#
loop_
_entity.id
_entity.type
_entity.pdbx_description
1 polymer ?
#
loop_
_entity_poly.entity_id
_entity_poly.type
_entity_poly.pdbx_seq_one_letter_code
_entity_poly.pdbx_strand_id
1 'polypeptide(L)'
;MDTFSVDPDRARLLTAELLDAADHLPDTPLPHPGQGRFSTSLHHAVAHLDTQTRCVHDRARVLAERSHRVIDATEGTDRTLAADLGRLR
;
A
#
# COMPACT_ATOMS: atom_id res chain seq x y z
N MET A 1 -11.24 23.25 -5.12
CA MET A 1 -10.88 21.97 -4.50
C MET A 1 -12.05 21.06 -4.72
N ASP A 2 -11.90 20.02 -5.55
CA ASP A 2 -12.91 18.98 -5.66
C ASP A 2 -12.74 18.03 -4.47
N THR A 3 -13.68 18.05 -3.55
CA THR A 3 -13.81 17.00 -2.54
C THR A 3 -14.26 15.74 -3.28
N PHE A 4 -13.33 14.82 -3.51
CA PHE A 4 -13.66 13.47 -3.95
C PHE A 4 -14.58 12.84 -2.91
N SER A 5 -15.86 12.70 -3.27
CA SER A 5 -16.78 11.83 -2.53
C SER A 5 -16.39 10.40 -2.88
N VAL A 6 -15.67 9.75 -1.96
CA VAL A 6 -15.30 8.35 -2.10
C VAL A 6 -16.27 7.54 -1.25
N ASP A 7 -16.90 6.56 -1.87
CA ASP A 7 -17.68 5.53 -1.18
C ASP A 7 -16.76 4.78 -0.20
N PRO A 8 -17.06 4.77 1.12
CA PRO A 8 -16.21 4.17 2.14
C PRO A 8 -15.99 2.66 1.92
N ASP A 9 -16.98 1.94 1.40
CA ASP A 9 -16.83 0.50 1.14
C ASP A 9 -15.86 0.25 -0.02
N ARG A 10 -15.97 1.06 -1.07
CA ARG A 10 -15.00 1.05 -2.17
C ARG A 10 -13.60 1.46 -1.71
N ALA A 11 -13.48 2.46 -0.84
CA ALA A 11 -12.20 2.89 -0.29
C ALA A 11 -11.51 1.78 0.52
N ARG A 12 -12.29 1.02 1.30
CA ARG A 12 -11.81 -0.15 2.04
C ARG A 12 -11.31 -1.24 1.13
N LEU A 13 -12.10 -1.58 0.11
CA LEU A 13 -11.73 -2.62 -0.85
C LEU A 13 -10.37 -2.30 -1.49
N LEU A 14 -10.22 -1.08 -2.03
CA LEU A 14 -8.97 -0.65 -2.65
C LEU A 14 -7.78 -0.64 -1.66
N THR A 15 -8.05 -0.26 -0.40
CA THR A 15 -7.02 -0.27 0.66
C THR A 15 -6.61 -1.69 1.02
N ALA A 16 -7.56 -2.63 1.09
CA ALA A 16 -7.30 -4.04 1.36
C ALA A 16 -6.54 -4.70 0.21
N GLU A 17 -6.94 -4.46 -1.04
CA GLU A 17 -6.22 -4.92 -2.24
C GLU A 17 -4.78 -4.39 -2.28
N LEU A 18 -4.58 -3.12 -1.91
CA LEU A 18 -3.24 -2.53 -1.85
C LEU A 18 -2.38 -3.15 -0.76
N LEU A 19 -2.96 -3.44 0.41
CA LEU A 19 -2.25 -4.10 1.51
C LEU A 19 -1.88 -5.54 1.13
N ASP A 20 -2.83 -6.28 0.54
CA ASP A 20 -2.61 -7.63 0.04
C ASP A 20 -1.48 -7.68 -1.00
N ALA A 21 -1.51 -6.77 -1.97
CA ALA A 21 -0.44 -6.64 -2.96
C ALA A 21 0.91 -6.27 -2.31
N ALA A 22 0.90 -5.44 -1.26
CA ALA A 22 2.11 -5.06 -0.54
C ALA A 22 2.72 -6.22 0.28
N ASP A 23 1.91 -7.17 0.74
CA ASP A 23 2.34 -8.33 1.51
C ASP A 23 2.83 -9.49 0.64
N HIS A 24 2.32 -9.61 -0.59
CA HIS A 24 2.74 -10.63 -1.54
C HIS A 24 3.91 -10.16 -2.42
N LEU A 25 5.10 -10.06 -1.84
CA LEU A 25 6.32 -9.76 -2.61
C LEU A 25 6.65 -10.92 -3.57
N PRO A 26 6.97 -10.63 -4.84
CA PRO A 26 7.50 -11.64 -5.74
C PRO A 26 8.92 -12.04 -5.30
N ASP A 27 9.22 -13.33 -5.35
CA ASP A 27 10.59 -13.82 -5.18
C ASP A 27 11.42 -13.43 -6.41
N THR A 28 12.42 -12.57 -6.21
CA THR A 28 13.38 -12.24 -7.28
C THR A 28 14.51 -13.27 -7.27
N PRO A 29 14.65 -14.13 -8.30
CA PRO A 29 15.77 -15.06 -8.36
C PRO A 29 17.07 -14.28 -8.60
N LEU A 30 17.91 -14.20 -7.56
CA LEU A 30 19.24 -13.60 -7.67
C LEU A 30 20.16 -14.58 -8.41
N PRO A 31 20.73 -14.22 -9.57
CA PRO A 31 21.70 -15.09 -10.24
C PRO A 31 22.92 -15.24 -9.34
N HIS A 32 23.53 -16.43 -9.32
CA HIS A 32 24.78 -16.62 -8.58
C HIS A 32 25.87 -15.72 -9.18
N PRO A 33 26.72 -15.07 -8.36
CA PRO A 33 27.81 -14.28 -8.87
C PRO A 33 28.82 -15.20 -9.57
N GLY A 34 28.76 -15.25 -10.90
CA GLY A 34 29.70 -15.97 -11.75
C GLY A 34 31.01 -15.21 -11.97
N GLN A 35 31.96 -15.86 -12.63
CA GLN A 35 33.24 -15.25 -12.98
C GLN A 35 33.08 -14.28 -14.16
N GLY A 36 33.62 -13.07 -14.01
CA GLY A 36 33.72 -12.08 -15.07
C GLY A 36 32.79 -10.88 -14.90
N ARG A 37 33.19 -9.76 -15.52
CA ARG A 37 32.56 -8.45 -15.36
C ARG A 37 31.06 -8.46 -15.67
N PHE A 38 30.64 -9.16 -16.73
CA PHE A 38 29.23 -9.25 -17.11
C PHE A 38 28.39 -9.93 -16.01
N SER A 39 28.83 -11.07 -15.49
CA SER A 39 28.07 -11.79 -14.46
C SER A 39 27.97 -10.98 -13.17
N THR A 40 29.04 -10.26 -12.79
CA THR A 40 29.02 -9.34 -11.65
C THR A 40 28.04 -8.18 -11.88
N SER A 41 28.08 -7.54 -13.06
CA SER A 41 27.15 -6.46 -13.41
C SER A 41 25.69 -6.93 -13.43
N LEU A 42 25.42 -8.12 -13.97
CA LEU A 42 24.08 -8.71 -13.97
C LEU A 42 23.59 -8.97 -12.54
N HIS A 43 24.43 -9.57 -11.69
CA HIS A 43 24.11 -9.78 -10.28
C HIS A 43 23.76 -8.45 -9.58
N HIS A 44 24.56 -7.39 -9.77
CA HIS A 44 24.27 -6.09 -9.18
C HIS A 44 22.97 -5.47 -9.70
N ALA A 45 22.69 -5.59 -11.00
CA ALA A 45 21.47 -5.07 -11.59
C ALA A 45 20.23 -5.78 -11.03
N VAL A 46 20.25 -7.11 -10.91
CA VAL A 46 19.13 -7.88 -10.35
C VAL A 46 18.96 -7.61 -8.85
N ALA A 47 20.05 -7.53 -8.08
CA ALA A 47 19.98 -7.17 -6.67
C ALA A 47 19.43 -5.75 -6.44
N HIS A 48 19.79 -4.81 -7.33
CA HIS A 48 19.23 -3.46 -7.28
C HIS A 48 17.73 -3.45 -7.60
N LEU A 49 17.30 -4.22 -8.61
CA LEU A 49 15.88 -4.36 -8.94
C LEU A 49 15.08 -4.98 -7.78
N ASP A 50 15.60 -6.01 -7.12
CA ASP A 50 14.99 -6.62 -5.94
C ASP A 50 14.82 -5.58 -4.81
N THR A 51 15.85 -4.77 -4.57
CA THR A 51 15.80 -3.68 -3.59
C THR A 51 14.72 -2.65 -3.93
N GLN A 52 14.64 -2.19 -5.19
CA GLN A 52 13.63 -1.23 -5.61
C GLN A 52 12.21 -1.82 -5.51
N THR A 53 12.05 -3.08 -5.85
CA THR A 53 10.77 -3.80 -5.73
C THR A 53 10.31 -3.80 -4.27
N ARG A 54 11.17 -4.19 -3.33
CA ARG A 54 10.87 -4.14 -1.89
C ARG A 54 10.46 -2.73 -1.43
N CYS A 55 11.18 -1.70 -1.85
CA CYS A 55 10.84 -0.32 -1.51
C CYS A 55 9.46 0.12 -2.03
N VAL A 56 9.04 -0.34 -3.21
CA VAL A 56 7.69 -0.05 -3.75
C VAL A 56 6.62 -0.72 -2.87
N HIS A 57 6.81 -1.98 -2.52
CA HIS A 57 5.88 -2.70 -1.64
C HIS A 57 5.81 -2.08 -0.23
N ASP A 58 6.93 -1.66 0.35
CA ASP A 58 6.94 -0.96 1.63
C ASP A 58 6.16 0.36 1.57
N ARG A 59 6.31 1.12 0.48
CA ARG A 59 5.53 2.34 0.26
C ARG A 59 4.05 2.05 0.07
N ALA A 60 3.71 0.98 -0.65
CA ALA A 60 2.33 0.52 -0.82
C ALA A 60 1.70 0.15 0.52
N ARG A 61 2.42 -0.58 1.39
CA ARG A 61 2.00 -0.92 2.75
C ARG A 61 1.72 0.34 3.58
N VAL A 62 2.67 1.28 3.61
CA VAL A 62 2.51 2.55 4.34
C VAL A 62 1.32 3.36 3.82
N LEU A 63 1.10 3.39 2.51
CA LEU A 63 -0.05 4.06 1.91
C LEU A 63 -1.36 3.38 2.32
N ALA A 64 -1.44 2.04 2.22
CA ALA A 64 -2.61 1.28 2.63
C ALA A 64 -2.96 1.51 4.10
N GLU A 65 -1.99 1.41 5.01
CA GLU A 65 -2.21 1.67 6.44
C GLU A 65 -2.72 3.09 6.71
N ARG A 66 -2.16 4.09 6.01
CA ARG A 66 -2.60 5.48 6.15
C ARG A 66 -4.02 5.67 5.64
N SER A 67 -4.34 5.11 4.47
CA SER A 67 -5.68 5.14 3.90
C SER A 67 -6.70 4.50 4.85
N HIS A 68 -6.35 3.35 5.45
CA HIS A 68 -7.21 2.67 6.40
C HIS A 68 -7.55 3.56 7.61
N ARG A 69 -6.54 4.20 8.22
CA ARG A 69 -6.75 5.12 9.35
C ARG A 69 -7.62 6.32 8.98
N VAL A 70 -7.49 6.85 7.77
CA VAL A 70 -8.32 7.96 7.29
C VAL A 70 -9.77 7.53 7.15
N ILE A 71 -10.02 6.36 6.52
CA ILE A 71 -11.37 5.80 6.37
C ILE A 71 -12.03 5.61 7.73
N ASP A 72 -11.33 4.98 8.67
CA ASP A 72 -11.86 4.73 10.03
C ASP A 72 -12.20 6.04 10.77
N ALA A 73 -11.35 7.06 10.62
CA ALA A 73 -11.58 8.37 11.23
C ALA A 73 -12.80 9.09 10.62
N THR A 74 -12.93 9.07 9.30
CA THR A 74 -14.09 9.66 8.59
C THR A 74 -15.38 9.01 9.04
N GLU A 75 -15.44 7.67 9.08
CA GLU A 75 -16.64 6.99 9.56
C GLU A 75 -16.93 7.20 11.03
N GLY A 76 -15.89 7.27 11.87
CA GLY A 76 -16.05 7.61 13.28
C GLY A 76 -16.71 8.98 13.45
N THR A 77 -16.32 9.93 12.60
CA THR A 77 -16.91 11.27 12.56
C THR A 77 -18.37 11.23 12.09
N ASP A 78 -18.65 10.50 11.00
CA ASP A 78 -20.01 10.36 10.46
C ASP A 78 -20.96 9.67 11.45
N ARG A 79 -20.50 8.61 12.13
CA ARG A 79 -21.26 7.92 13.19
C ARG A 79 -21.56 8.82 14.38
N THR A 80 -20.58 9.63 14.80
CA THR A 80 -20.75 10.59 15.90
C THR A 80 -21.78 11.65 15.53
N LEU A 81 -21.66 12.21 14.32
CA LEU A 81 -22.60 13.21 13.81
C LEU A 81 -24.02 12.64 13.69
N ALA A 82 -24.17 11.42 13.17
CA ALA A 82 -25.47 10.76 13.06
C ALA A 82 -26.11 10.52 14.45
N ALA A 83 -25.32 10.15 15.45
CA ALA A 83 -25.78 10.00 16.82
C ALA A 83 -26.23 11.34 17.43
N ASP A 84 -25.50 12.42 17.17
CA ASP A 84 -25.87 13.76 17.65
C ASP A 84 -27.16 14.26 16.99
N LEU A 85 -27.32 14.06 15.68
CA LEU A 85 -28.56 14.39 14.97
C LEU A 85 -29.75 13.56 15.44
N GLY A 86 -29.54 12.26 15.71
CA GLY A 86 -30.58 11.39 16.25
C GLY A 86 -31.03 11.78 17.66
N ARG A 87 -30.16 12.43 18.44
CA ARG A 87 -30.47 12.96 19.78
C ARG A 87 -31.17 14.32 19.77
N LEU A 88 -31.11 15.06 18.67
CA LEU A 88 -31.80 16.34 18.47
C LEU A 88 -33.25 16.17 17.96
N ARG A 89 -33.70 14.92 17.76
CA ARG A 89 -34.98 14.56 17.16
C ARG A 89 -35.94 13.95 18.19
#